data_AF-A0A4U9HL11-F1
#
_entry.id   AF-A0A4U9HL11-F1
#
_cell.length_a   1.000
_cell.length_b   1.000
_cell.length_c   1.000
_cell.angle_alpha   90.00
_cell.angle_beta   90.00
_cell.angle_gamma   90.00
#
_symmetry.space_group_name_H-M   'P 1'
#
loop_
_entity.id
_entity.type
_entity.pdbx_description
1 polymer ?
#
loop_
_entity_poly.entity_id
_entity_poly.type
_entity_poly.pdbx_seq_one_letter_code
_entity_poly.pdbx_strand_id
1 'polypeptide(L)'
;MLAVSTNAGFLGGIIAGFLAGYVAKAISGKLRLPSSMEALKPILIIPLFASLITGLVMIYVVGTPVARIMEGLTHWLQSLGTANAVLLGAILGAMMCTDMGGPVNKAAYAFGVALLSSSVYAPMAAIMAAGMVPPLAMGLATLLARRKFDKSQQEGGKAALVLGLCFISEGAIPFAARDPMRVLPCCIAGGALTGALSMMFGAKLMAPHGGLFVLLIPGAISPVLMYLLAIVAGTLLAGVAMRWLNAPTRRRRRKPEPHIGSNKKPEPLAPVFLSPRPATAGLSARRSLPPRYPD
;
A
#
# COMPACT_ATOMS: atom_id res chain seq x y z
N MET A 1 18.12 -13.58 -6.24
CA MET A 1 19.23 -14.52 -5.99
C MET A 1 20.53 -13.79 -5.65
N LEU A 2 21.09 -12.95 -6.53
CA LEU A 2 22.35 -12.24 -6.26
C LEU A 2 22.39 -11.42 -4.96
N ALA A 3 21.32 -10.69 -4.63
CA ALA A 3 21.27 -9.89 -3.41
C ALA A 3 21.25 -10.75 -2.13
N VAL A 4 20.66 -11.95 -2.20
CA VAL A 4 20.62 -12.88 -1.06
C VAL A 4 21.99 -13.56 -0.90
N SER A 5 22.63 -13.97 -2.00
CA SER A 5 23.96 -14.61 -1.96
C SER A 5 25.09 -13.65 -1.57
N THR A 6 24.88 -12.34 -1.67
CA THR A 6 25.86 -11.30 -1.27
C THR A 6 25.56 -10.70 0.10
N ASN A 7 24.63 -11.26 0.88
CA ASN A 7 24.11 -10.70 2.14
C ASN A 7 23.52 -9.28 2.04
N ALA A 8 23.33 -8.74 0.83
CA ALA A 8 22.68 -7.46 0.61
C ALA A 8 21.16 -7.51 0.86
N GLY A 9 20.58 -8.71 0.95
CA GLY A 9 19.19 -8.96 1.34
C GLY A 9 18.19 -8.28 0.41
N PHE A 10 17.04 -7.90 0.95
CA PHE A 10 15.99 -7.20 0.21
C PHE A 10 16.42 -5.83 -0.31
N LEU A 11 17.23 -5.08 0.46
CA LEU A 11 17.70 -3.74 0.06
C LEU A 11 18.57 -3.83 -1.20
N GLY A 12 19.47 -4.81 -1.26
CA GLY A 12 20.22 -5.12 -2.48
C GLY A 12 19.30 -5.53 -3.63
N GLY A 13 18.18 -6.20 -3.35
CA GLY A 13 17.16 -6.55 -4.33
C GLY A 13 16.48 -5.33 -4.95
N ILE A 14 16.10 -4.34 -4.14
CA ILE A 14 15.54 -3.06 -4.64
C ILE A 14 16.55 -2.35 -5.53
N ILE A 15 17.79 -2.20 -5.08
CA ILE A 15 18.84 -1.52 -5.84
C ILE A 15 19.11 -2.24 -7.16
N ALA A 16 19.24 -3.57 -7.12
CA ALA A 16 19.44 -4.40 -8.31
C ALA A 16 18.27 -4.26 -9.29
N GLY A 17 17.02 -4.21 -8.82
CA GLY A 17 15.83 -4.05 -9.65
C GLY A 17 15.81 -2.71 -10.37
N PHE A 18 16.06 -1.61 -9.67
CA PHE A 18 16.15 -0.29 -10.29
C PHE A 18 17.33 -0.20 -11.26
N LEU A 19 18.50 -0.69 -10.85
CA LEU A 19 19.70 -0.71 -11.70
C LEU A 19 19.44 -1.48 -13.01
N ALA A 20 18.88 -2.69 -12.92
CA ALA A 20 18.51 -3.48 -14.09
C ALA A 20 17.52 -2.75 -14.99
N GLY A 21 16.50 -2.11 -14.41
CA GLY A 21 15.52 -1.32 -15.15
C GLY A 21 16.15 -0.13 -15.89
N TYR A 22 17.04 0.63 -15.25
CA TYR A 22 17.72 1.75 -15.88
C TYR A 22 18.73 1.30 -16.95
N VAL A 23 19.47 0.23 -16.70
CA VAL A 23 20.40 -0.35 -17.69
C VAL A 23 19.62 -0.86 -18.91
N ALA A 24 18.52 -1.60 -18.70
CA ALA A 24 17.65 -2.06 -19.77
C ALA A 24 17.07 -0.88 -20.58
N LYS A 25 16.62 0.18 -19.91
CA LYS A 25 16.15 1.41 -20.56
C LYS A 25 17.25 2.10 -21.37
N ALA A 26 18.47 2.16 -20.86
CA ALA A 26 19.61 2.75 -21.55
C ALA A 26 20.00 1.96 -22.81
N ILE A 27 20.06 0.63 -22.72
CA ILE A 27 20.32 -0.25 -23.88
C ILE A 27 19.19 -0.10 -24.90
N SER A 28 17.93 -0.09 -24.44
CA SER A 28 16.77 0.05 -25.32
C SER A 28 16.76 1.40 -26.05
N GLY A 29 17.10 2.50 -25.38
CA GLY A 29 17.10 3.83 -26.00
C GLY A 29 18.32 4.15 -26.87
N LYS A 30 19.50 3.62 -26.54
CA LYS A 30 20.77 3.98 -27.21
C LYS A 30 21.21 3.01 -28.29
N LEU A 31 20.81 1.73 -28.22
CA LEU A 31 21.21 0.74 -29.19
C LEU A 31 20.25 0.73 -30.39
N ARG A 32 20.67 1.30 -31.53
CA ARG A 32 19.92 1.20 -32.79
C ARG A 32 20.41 -0.02 -33.56
N LEU A 33 19.49 -0.90 -33.93
CA LEU A 33 19.78 -2.09 -34.74
C LEU A 33 19.04 -1.98 -36.08
N PRO A 34 19.53 -2.63 -37.13
CA PRO A 34 18.80 -2.75 -38.40
C PRO A 34 17.46 -3.47 -38.18
N SER A 35 16.47 -3.20 -39.04
CA SER A 35 15.11 -3.77 -38.95
C SER A 35 15.08 -5.30 -38.89
N SER A 36 16.08 -5.97 -39.47
CA SER A 36 16.24 -7.44 -39.43
C SER A 36 16.66 -7.99 -38.06
N MET A 37 17.24 -7.16 -37.18
CA MET A 37 17.77 -7.55 -35.87
C MET A 37 17.01 -6.93 -34.69
N GLU A 38 15.96 -6.13 -34.94
CA GLU A 38 15.19 -5.50 -33.86
C GLU A 38 14.52 -6.52 -32.94
N ALA A 39 14.09 -7.67 -33.47
CA ALA A 39 13.52 -8.75 -32.68
C ALA A 39 14.52 -9.35 -31.67
N LEU A 40 15.82 -9.33 -31.99
CA LEU A 40 16.87 -9.87 -31.11
C LEU A 40 17.08 -9.00 -29.84
N LYS A 41 16.67 -7.73 -29.92
CA LYS A 41 16.92 -6.74 -28.89
C LYS A 41 16.22 -7.03 -27.56
N PRO A 42 14.88 -7.23 -27.50
CA PRO A 42 14.21 -7.60 -26.25
C PRO A 42 14.42 -9.07 -25.87
N ILE A 43 14.70 -9.95 -26.84
CA ILE A 43 14.81 -11.40 -26.60
C ILE A 43 16.17 -11.77 -25.99
N LEU A 44 17.26 -11.21 -26.50
CA LEU A 44 18.62 -11.63 -26.12
C LEU A 44 19.46 -10.47 -25.59
N ILE A 45 19.54 -9.36 -26.33
CA ILE A 45 20.51 -8.30 -26.04
C ILE A 45 20.20 -7.62 -24.71
N ILE A 46 18.95 -7.17 -24.52
CA ILE A 46 18.56 -6.48 -23.28
C ILE A 46 18.69 -7.43 -22.08
N PRO A 47 18.10 -8.66 -22.07
CA PRO A 47 18.26 -9.56 -20.95
C PRO A 47 19.72 -9.91 -20.63
N LEU A 48 20.56 -10.17 -21.65
CA LEU A 48 21.96 -10.55 -21.47
C LEU A 48 22.78 -9.40 -20.89
N PHE A 49 22.78 -8.24 -21.54
CA PHE A 49 23.63 -7.13 -21.10
C PHE A 49 23.08 -6.45 -19.85
N ALA A 50 21.76 -6.33 -19.68
CA ALA A 50 21.20 -5.77 -18.47
C ALA A 50 21.51 -6.66 -17.26
N SER A 51 21.37 -7.99 -17.38
CA SER A 51 21.71 -8.91 -16.29
C SER A 51 23.22 -8.96 -16.02
N LEU A 52 24.07 -8.96 -17.05
CA LEU A 52 25.52 -8.96 -16.91
C LEU A 52 26.02 -7.69 -16.20
N ILE A 53 25.64 -6.51 -16.69
CA ILE A 53 26.06 -5.23 -16.10
C ILE A 53 25.54 -5.11 -14.66
N THR A 54 24.25 -5.42 -14.44
CA THR A 54 23.66 -5.38 -13.10
C THR A 54 24.37 -6.35 -12.16
N GLY A 55 24.67 -7.57 -12.62
CA GLY A 55 25.36 -8.58 -11.83
C GLY A 55 26.77 -8.14 -11.44
N LEU A 56 27.56 -7.63 -12.38
CA LEU A 56 28.91 -7.15 -12.11
C LEU A 56 28.91 -5.95 -11.14
N VAL A 57 28.02 -4.97 -11.35
CA VAL A 57 27.90 -3.82 -10.44
C VAL A 57 27.44 -4.26 -9.04
N MET A 58 26.50 -5.20 -8.96
CA MET A 58 26.05 -5.76 -7.69
C MET A 58 27.16 -6.50 -6.95
N ILE A 59 28.01 -7.25 -7.65
CA ILE A 59 29.10 -8.02 -7.01
C ILE A 59 30.23 -7.10 -6.57
N TYR A 60 30.71 -6.21 -7.45
CA TYR A 60 31.94 -5.47 -7.21
C TYR A 60 31.75 -4.12 -6.52
N VAL A 61 30.58 -3.49 -6.66
CA VAL A 61 30.36 -2.11 -6.18
C VAL A 61 29.31 -2.06 -5.07
N VAL A 62 28.16 -2.69 -5.25
CA VAL A 62 26.98 -2.48 -4.38
C VAL A 62 26.84 -3.52 -3.27
N GLY A 63 27.20 -4.77 -3.52
CA GLY A 63 26.92 -5.89 -2.62
C GLY A 63 27.53 -5.68 -1.23
N THR A 64 28.85 -5.47 -1.18
CA THR A 64 29.59 -5.28 0.08
C THR A 64 29.09 -4.10 0.93
N PRO A 65 28.91 -2.87 0.41
CA PRO A 65 28.42 -1.77 1.24
C PRO A 65 26.99 -1.99 1.72
N VAL A 66 26.11 -2.56 0.88
CA VAL A 66 24.73 -2.84 1.28
C VAL A 66 24.66 -3.95 2.33
N ALA A 67 25.48 -4.99 2.20
CA ALA A 67 25.57 -6.06 3.19
C ALA A 67 26.01 -5.51 4.56
N ARG A 68 27.02 -4.63 4.61
CA ARG A 68 27.44 -3.98 5.87
C ARG A 68 26.35 -3.14 6.51
N ILE A 69 25.56 -2.43 5.70
CA ILE A 69 24.39 -1.68 6.20
C ILE A 69 23.35 -2.63 6.79
N MET A 70 23.04 -3.74 6.10
CA MET A 70 22.08 -4.73 6.59
C MET A 70 22.56 -5.43 7.86
N GLU A 71 23.85 -5.78 7.96
CA GLU A 71 24.46 -6.35 9.16
C GLU A 71 24.41 -5.36 10.33
N GLY A 72 24.80 -4.11 10.10
CA GLY A 72 24.74 -3.05 11.11
C GLY A 72 23.32 -2.79 11.61
N LEU A 73 22.34 -2.73 10.70
CA LEU A 73 20.92 -2.58 11.05
C LEU A 73 20.43 -3.78 11.86
N THR A 74 20.79 -4.99 11.45
CA THR A 74 20.42 -6.24 12.14
C THR A 74 20.99 -6.27 13.55
N HIS A 75 22.28 -5.96 13.70
CA HIS A 75 22.94 -5.89 15.01
C HIS A 75 22.33 -4.80 15.90
N TRP A 76 22.03 -3.62 15.34
CA TRP A 76 21.35 -2.57 16.08
C TRP A 76 19.97 -3.04 16.59
N LEU A 77 19.16 -3.65 15.73
CA LEU A 77 17.84 -4.17 16.09
C LEU A 77 17.91 -5.30 17.13
N GLN A 78 18.90 -6.19 17.04
CA GLN A 78 19.11 -7.28 17.99
C GLN A 78 19.67 -6.81 19.33
N SER A 79 20.41 -5.70 19.35
CA SER A 79 20.93 -5.09 20.58
C SER A 79 19.93 -4.12 21.25
N LEU A 80 18.74 -3.92 20.68
CA LEU A 80 17.70 -3.14 21.33
C LEU A 80 17.22 -3.83 22.60
N GLY A 81 17.41 -3.16 23.73
CA GLY A 81 16.70 -3.49 24.96
C GLY A 81 15.17 -3.36 24.79
N THR A 82 14.42 -3.96 25.70
CA THR A 82 12.94 -4.03 25.63
C THR A 82 12.28 -2.66 25.43
N ALA A 83 12.76 -1.61 26.12
CA ALA A 83 12.19 -0.26 25.98
C ALA A 83 12.31 0.31 24.56
N ASN A 84 13.46 0.14 23.91
CA ASN A 84 13.68 0.64 22.55
C ASN A 84 12.92 -0.20 21.50
N ALA A 85 12.81 -1.51 21.73
CA ALA A 85 12.00 -2.39 20.89
C ALA A 85 10.51 -1.98 20.91
N VAL A 86 9.99 -1.64 22.08
CA VAL A 86 8.61 -1.14 22.24
C VAL A 86 8.42 0.20 21.52
N LEU A 87 9.37 1.14 21.67
CA LEU A 87 9.31 2.42 20.97
C LEU A 87 9.35 2.25 19.44
N LEU A 88 10.22 1.39 18.93
CA LEU A 88 10.28 1.06 17.52
C LEU A 88 8.95 0.47 17.03
N GLY A 89 8.36 -0.45 17.80
CA GLY A 89 7.04 -1.00 17.53
C GLY A 89 5.97 0.07 17.45
N ALA A 90 5.98 1.03 18.38
CA ALA A 90 5.05 2.15 18.38
C ALA A 90 5.16 3.00 17.11
N ILE A 91 6.40 3.33 16.69
CA ILE A 91 6.64 4.11 15.47
C ILE A 91 6.17 3.35 14.23
N LEU A 92 6.55 2.08 14.09
CA LEU A 92 6.15 1.26 12.95
C LEU A 92 4.63 1.07 12.89
N GLY A 93 3.99 0.86 14.04
CA GLY A 93 2.54 0.77 14.13
C GLY A 93 1.83 2.08 13.78
N ALA A 94 2.35 3.21 14.24
CA ALA A 94 1.86 4.54 13.89
C ALA A 94 1.94 4.80 12.37
N MET A 95 3.11 4.50 11.77
CA MET A 95 3.33 4.63 10.33
C MET A 95 2.33 3.79 9.54
N MET A 96 2.09 2.55 9.96
CA MET A 96 1.16 1.65 9.29
C MET A 96 -0.28 2.21 9.26
N CYS A 97 -0.70 2.92 10.30
CA CYS A 97 -2.05 3.46 10.40
C CYS A 97 -2.21 4.90 9.87
N THR A 98 -1.13 5.52 9.39
CA THR A 98 -1.11 6.95 9.04
C THR A 98 -1.94 7.26 7.79
N ASP A 99 -1.88 6.41 6.76
CA ASP A 99 -2.45 6.71 5.44
C ASP A 99 -3.19 5.52 4.79
N MET A 100 -3.52 4.48 5.57
CA MET A 100 -4.41 3.36 5.17
C MET A 100 -4.02 2.71 3.84
N GLY A 101 -2.72 2.45 3.64
CA GLY A 101 -2.17 1.85 2.43
C GLY A 101 -1.42 2.84 1.51
N GLY A 102 -1.22 4.08 1.96
CA GLY A 102 -0.44 5.09 1.28
C GLY A 102 1.09 4.90 1.40
N PRO A 103 1.87 5.92 1.03
CA PRO A 103 3.34 5.86 1.02
C PRO A 103 3.98 5.54 2.37
N VAL A 104 3.46 6.07 3.49
CA VAL A 104 4.02 5.88 4.83
C VAL A 104 3.78 4.44 5.30
N ASN A 105 2.58 3.91 5.09
CA ASN A 105 2.25 2.51 5.35
C ASN A 105 3.14 1.57 4.53
N LYS A 106 3.28 1.84 3.22
CA LYS A 106 4.15 1.02 2.34
C LYS A 106 5.63 1.12 2.71
N ALA A 107 6.10 2.26 3.20
CA ALA A 107 7.46 2.41 3.69
C ALA A 107 7.71 1.54 4.95
N ALA A 108 6.77 1.55 5.90
CA ALA A 108 6.83 0.66 7.07
C ALA A 108 6.81 -0.81 6.65
N TYR A 109 5.91 -1.19 5.74
CA TYR A 109 5.84 -2.55 5.19
C TYR A 109 7.15 -2.98 4.52
N ALA A 110 7.72 -2.13 3.66
CA ALA A 110 8.98 -2.42 2.99
C ALA A 110 10.13 -2.60 3.99
N PHE A 111 10.15 -1.82 5.09
CA PHE A 111 11.10 -2.00 6.18
C PHE A 111 10.96 -3.38 6.84
N GLY A 112 9.74 -3.81 7.17
CA GLY A 112 9.48 -5.13 7.73
C GLY A 112 9.89 -6.27 6.80
N VAL A 113 9.52 -6.19 5.51
CA VAL A 113 9.93 -7.17 4.49
C VAL A 113 11.44 -7.20 4.33
N ALA A 114 12.11 -6.06 4.42
CA ALA A 114 13.55 -6.00 4.30
C ALA A 114 14.26 -6.85 5.36
N LEU A 115 13.76 -6.75 6.59
CA LEU A 115 14.30 -7.43 7.75
C LEU A 115 13.99 -8.94 7.78
N LEU A 116 12.95 -9.40 7.09
CA LEU A 116 12.70 -10.83 6.91
C LEU A 116 13.86 -11.55 6.24
N SER A 117 14.54 -10.89 5.29
CA SER A 117 15.71 -11.46 4.61
C SER A 117 16.93 -11.65 5.52
N SER A 118 16.94 -10.98 6.68
CA SER A 118 17.97 -11.06 7.71
C SER A 118 17.47 -11.79 8.97
N SER A 119 16.37 -12.54 8.86
CA SER A 119 15.77 -13.31 9.96
C SER A 119 15.36 -12.48 11.19
N VAL A 120 15.06 -11.19 10.98
CA VAL A 120 14.55 -10.28 12.03
C VAL A 120 13.03 -10.15 11.87
N TYR A 121 12.29 -10.96 12.63
CA TYR A 121 10.84 -11.15 12.46
C TYR A 121 9.95 -10.23 13.31
N ALA A 122 10.49 -9.60 14.35
CA ALA A 122 9.67 -8.85 15.32
C ALA A 122 9.05 -7.57 14.73
N PRO A 123 9.79 -6.73 13.98
CA PRO A 123 9.22 -5.56 13.30
C PRO A 123 8.09 -5.94 12.35
N MET A 124 8.20 -7.07 11.65
CA MET A 124 7.16 -7.52 10.73
C MET A 124 5.86 -7.87 11.45
N ALA A 125 5.94 -8.52 12.62
CA ALA A 125 4.77 -8.78 13.46
C ALA A 125 4.10 -7.46 13.91
N ALA A 126 4.88 -6.46 14.33
CA ALA A 126 4.34 -5.17 14.73
C ALA A 126 3.57 -4.47 13.60
N ILE A 127 4.14 -4.46 12.39
CA ILE A 127 3.52 -3.83 11.21
C ILE A 127 2.23 -4.58 10.81
N MET A 128 2.26 -5.91 10.77
CA MET A 128 1.09 -6.70 10.36
C MET A 128 -0.03 -6.64 11.42
N ALA A 129 0.31 -6.57 12.71
CA ALA A 129 -0.68 -6.38 13.76
C ALA A 129 -1.35 -5.00 13.63
N ALA A 130 -0.55 -3.94 13.49
CA ALA A 130 -1.05 -2.57 13.41
C ALA A 130 -1.90 -2.32 12.16
N GLY A 131 -1.56 -2.93 11.01
CA GLY A 131 -2.32 -2.74 9.76
C GLY A 131 -3.77 -3.24 9.83
N MET A 132 -4.10 -4.15 10.75
CA MET A 132 -5.48 -4.60 10.99
C MET A 132 -6.31 -3.57 11.78
N VAL A 133 -5.66 -2.69 12.55
CA VAL A 133 -6.33 -1.82 13.53
C VAL A 133 -7.31 -0.84 12.89
N PRO A 134 -6.99 -0.08 11.81
CA PRO A 134 -7.91 0.92 11.28
C PRO A 134 -9.29 0.37 10.89
N PRO A 135 -9.41 -0.67 10.04
CA PRO A 135 -10.72 -1.20 9.65
C PRO A 135 -11.45 -1.90 10.80
N LEU A 136 -10.72 -2.61 11.68
CA LEU A 136 -11.32 -3.24 12.87
C LEU A 136 -11.86 -2.19 13.86
N ALA A 137 -11.11 -1.12 14.09
CA ALA A 137 -11.50 -0.04 14.99
C ALA A 137 -12.72 0.71 14.46
N MET A 138 -12.79 0.96 13.15
CA MET A 138 -13.96 1.59 12.54
C MET A 138 -15.20 0.71 12.66
N GLY A 139 -15.06 -0.57 12.34
CA GLY A 139 -16.11 -1.55 12.54
C GLY A 139 -16.61 -1.60 13.98
N LEU A 140 -15.70 -1.69 14.95
CA LEU A 140 -16.02 -1.68 16.38
C LEU A 140 -16.71 -0.38 16.81
N ALA A 141 -16.23 0.78 16.35
CA ALA A 141 -16.82 2.08 16.67
C ALA A 141 -18.29 2.16 16.19
N THR A 142 -18.60 1.62 15.01
CA THR A 142 -19.99 1.58 14.50
C THR A 142 -20.91 0.66 15.30
N LEU A 143 -20.38 -0.44 15.86
CA LEU A 143 -21.14 -1.33 16.74
C LEU A 143 -21.39 -0.67 18.11
N LEU A 144 -20.35 -0.09 18.72
CA LEU A 144 -20.43 0.51 20.06
C LEU A 144 -21.22 1.81 20.09
N ALA A 145 -21.14 2.62 19.03
CA ALA A 145 -21.76 3.94 18.95
C ALA A 145 -22.77 4.02 17.80
N ARG A 146 -23.52 2.94 17.56
CA ARG A 146 -24.47 2.80 16.43
C ARG A 146 -25.36 4.02 16.18
N ARG A 147 -25.82 4.69 17.25
CA ARG A 147 -26.68 5.90 17.17
C ARG A 147 -25.97 7.14 16.61
N LYS A 148 -24.64 7.18 16.63
CA LYS A 148 -23.80 8.27 16.12
C LYS A 148 -23.36 8.09 14.66
N PHE A 149 -23.77 7.00 14.01
CA PHE A 149 -23.40 6.68 12.63
C PHE A 149 -24.65 6.53 11.76
N ASP A 150 -24.57 7.01 10.52
CA ASP A 150 -25.64 6.84 9.53
C ASP A 150 -25.82 5.36 9.16
N LYS A 151 -27.00 4.99 8.64
CA LYS A 151 -27.25 3.60 8.18
C LYS A 151 -26.18 3.08 7.21
N SER A 152 -25.74 3.92 6.27
CA SER A 152 -24.67 3.57 5.32
C SER A 152 -23.32 3.31 6.03
N GLN A 153 -23.00 4.07 7.08
CA GLN A 153 -21.78 3.86 7.87
C GLN A 153 -21.88 2.60 8.73
N GLN A 154 -23.07 2.28 9.26
CA GLN A 154 -23.28 1.05 10.02
C GLN A 154 -23.08 -0.19 9.16
N GLU A 155 -23.60 -0.20 7.93
CA GLU A 155 -23.35 -1.31 6.99
C GLU A 155 -21.89 -1.35 6.54
N GLY A 156 -21.29 -0.18 6.24
CA GLY A 156 -19.86 -0.08 5.94
C GLY A 156 -18.96 -0.55 7.08
N GLY A 157 -19.38 -0.38 8.33
CA GLY A 157 -18.63 -0.81 9.52
C GLY A 157 -18.59 -2.33 9.66
N LYS A 158 -19.68 -3.03 9.33
CA LYS A 158 -19.68 -4.50 9.29
C LYS A 158 -18.73 -5.01 8.21
N ALA A 159 -18.75 -4.40 7.03
CA ALA A 159 -17.80 -4.72 5.96
C ALA A 159 -16.35 -4.44 6.39
N ALA A 160 -16.10 -3.30 7.06
CA ALA A 160 -14.79 -2.93 7.57
C ALA A 160 -14.26 -3.95 8.60
N LEU A 161 -15.10 -4.53 9.46
CA LEU A 161 -14.65 -5.61 10.36
C LEU A 161 -14.10 -6.81 9.58
N VAL A 162 -14.86 -7.29 8.58
CA VAL A 162 -14.44 -8.44 7.76
C VAL A 162 -13.17 -8.12 6.99
N LEU A 163 -13.10 -6.94 6.37
CA LEU A 163 -11.90 -6.47 5.67
C LEU A 163 -10.70 -6.37 6.61
N GLY A 164 -10.88 -5.89 7.83
CA GLY A 164 -9.83 -5.82 8.83
C GLY A 164 -9.30 -7.18 9.26
N LEU A 165 -10.19 -8.17 9.43
CA LEU A 165 -9.79 -9.56 9.66
C LEU A 165 -8.99 -10.13 8.48
N CYS A 166 -9.26 -9.67 7.26
CA CYS A 166 -8.51 -10.04 6.05
C CYS A 166 -7.28 -9.17 5.77
N PHE A 167 -6.88 -8.28 6.69
CA PHE A 167 -5.76 -7.33 6.51
C PHE A 167 -5.94 -6.33 5.37
N ILE A 168 -7.17 -5.91 5.11
CA ILE A 168 -7.50 -4.88 4.12
C ILE A 168 -7.79 -3.57 4.85
N SER A 169 -6.75 -2.74 4.96
CA SER A 169 -6.78 -1.46 5.68
C SER A 169 -7.71 -0.42 5.03
N GLU A 170 -8.02 -0.60 3.76
CA GLU A 170 -8.84 0.25 2.90
C GLU A 170 -10.29 0.31 3.38
N GLY A 171 -10.75 -0.66 4.16
CA GLY A 171 -12.08 -0.64 4.79
C GLY A 171 -12.30 0.58 5.70
N ALA A 172 -11.22 1.23 6.16
CA ALA A 172 -11.29 2.46 6.96
C ALA A 172 -11.32 3.75 6.12
N ILE A 173 -10.93 3.72 4.84
CA ILE A 173 -10.84 4.91 3.98
C ILE A 173 -12.18 5.67 3.90
N PRO A 174 -13.34 5.03 3.71
CA PRO A 174 -14.62 5.75 3.66
C PRO A 174 -14.96 6.53 4.94
N PHE A 175 -14.46 6.07 6.09
CA PHE A 175 -14.62 6.75 7.38
C PHE A 175 -13.64 7.92 7.50
N ALA A 176 -12.38 7.70 7.13
CA ALA A 176 -11.34 8.74 7.13
C ALA A 176 -11.65 9.86 6.14
N ALA A 177 -12.22 9.55 4.98
CA ALA A 177 -12.64 10.55 3.99
C ALA A 177 -13.75 11.48 4.52
N ARG A 178 -14.58 11.00 5.46
CA ARG A 178 -15.63 11.82 6.10
C ARG A 178 -15.11 12.64 7.28
N ASP A 179 -14.27 12.05 8.11
CA ASP A 179 -13.77 12.68 9.34
C ASP A 179 -12.28 12.39 9.57
N PRO A 180 -11.39 12.93 8.73
CA PRO A 180 -9.96 12.58 8.77
C PRO A 180 -9.30 13.03 10.07
N MET A 181 -9.72 14.19 10.59
CA MET A 181 -9.16 14.80 11.80
C MET A 181 -9.39 13.95 13.06
N ARG A 182 -10.40 13.07 13.08
CA ARG A 182 -10.66 12.19 14.21
C ARG A 182 -10.22 10.76 13.95
N VAL A 183 -10.48 10.25 12.74
CA VAL A 183 -10.16 8.86 12.37
C VAL A 183 -8.65 8.65 12.37
N LEU A 184 -7.87 9.51 11.71
CA LEU A 184 -6.44 9.28 11.56
C LEU A 184 -5.70 9.29 12.90
N PRO A 185 -5.87 10.28 13.80
CA PRO A 185 -5.19 10.26 15.09
C PRO A 185 -5.59 9.07 15.96
N CYS A 186 -6.86 8.65 15.93
CA CYS A 186 -7.31 7.46 16.67
C CYS A 186 -6.68 6.18 16.13
N CYS A 187 -6.64 6.02 14.81
CA CYS A 187 -6.00 4.87 14.16
C CYS A 187 -4.50 4.86 14.40
N ILE A 188 -3.81 6.01 14.33
CA ILE A 188 -2.38 6.14 14.62
C ILE A 188 -2.09 5.76 16.06
N ALA A 189 -2.87 6.25 17.03
CA ALA A 189 -2.70 5.90 18.44
C ALA A 189 -2.96 4.40 18.70
N GLY A 190 -4.00 3.83 18.09
CA GLY A 190 -4.28 2.39 18.18
C GLY A 190 -3.18 1.54 17.54
N GLY A 191 -2.70 1.92 16.36
CA GLY A 191 -1.60 1.27 15.67
C GLY A 191 -0.30 1.33 16.46
N ALA A 192 0.02 2.49 17.03
CA ALA A 192 1.17 2.67 17.90
C ALA A 192 1.10 1.75 19.12
N LEU A 193 -0.06 1.68 19.80
CA LEU A 193 -0.25 0.75 20.92
C LEU A 193 -0.09 -0.72 20.49
N THR A 194 -0.71 -1.12 19.38
CA THR A 194 -0.60 -2.49 18.87
C THR A 194 0.84 -2.85 18.52
N GLY A 195 1.56 -1.98 17.82
CA GLY A 195 2.94 -2.21 17.46
C GLY A 195 3.86 -2.26 18.69
N ALA A 196 3.65 -1.38 19.66
CA ALA A 196 4.36 -1.37 20.94
C ALA A 196 4.17 -2.67 21.71
N LEU A 197 2.92 -3.13 21.87
CA LEU A 197 2.59 -4.38 22.55
C LEU A 197 3.13 -5.60 21.80
N SER A 198 3.04 -5.60 20.47
CA SER A 198 3.58 -6.69 19.64
C SER A 198 5.09 -6.87 19.86
N MET A 199 5.85 -5.78 19.87
CA MET A 199 7.28 -5.81 20.18
C MET A 199 7.57 -6.14 21.64
N MET A 200 6.74 -5.65 22.59
CA MET A 200 6.88 -5.95 24.01
C MET A 200 6.73 -7.45 24.30
N PHE A 201 5.78 -8.10 23.64
CA PHE A 201 5.53 -9.52 23.77
C PHE A 201 6.51 -10.38 22.96
N GLY A 202 7.41 -9.76 22.20
CA GLY A 202 8.36 -10.45 21.34
C GLY A 202 7.67 -11.24 20.23
N ALA A 203 6.52 -10.76 19.73
CA ALA A 203 5.81 -11.41 18.65
C ALA A 203 6.68 -11.44 17.38
N LYS A 204 6.77 -12.61 16.75
CA LYS A 204 7.53 -12.85 15.53
C LYS A 204 6.59 -13.32 14.45
N LEU A 205 6.74 -12.75 13.25
CA LEU A 205 5.98 -13.14 12.08
C LEU A 205 6.94 -13.42 10.92
N MET A 206 6.95 -14.67 10.45
CA MET A 206 7.87 -15.11 9.40
C MET A 206 7.34 -14.84 7.99
N ALA A 207 6.02 -14.68 7.85
CA ALA A 207 5.37 -14.43 6.58
C ALA A 207 5.03 -12.95 6.41
N PRO A 208 5.21 -12.37 5.21
CA PRO A 208 4.82 -10.99 4.96
C PRO A 208 3.32 -10.84 4.68
N HIS A 209 2.49 -11.43 5.54
CA HIS A 209 1.04 -11.45 5.39
C HIS A 209 0.37 -11.22 6.73
N GLY A 210 -0.61 -10.32 6.77
CA GLY A 210 -1.43 -10.08 7.95
C GLY A 210 -2.73 -10.88 7.90
N GLY A 211 -3.63 -10.54 8.83
CA GLY A 211 -4.99 -11.09 8.83
C GLY A 211 -5.11 -12.40 9.57
N LEU A 212 -6.34 -12.84 9.80
CA LEU A 212 -6.62 -14.08 10.53
C LEU A 212 -6.10 -15.32 9.78
N PHE A 213 -5.94 -15.21 8.45
CA PHE A 213 -5.40 -16.28 7.60
C PHE A 213 -3.98 -16.69 7.97
N VAL A 214 -3.16 -15.77 8.50
CA VAL A 214 -1.79 -16.12 8.90
C VAL A 214 -1.75 -17.07 10.09
N LEU A 215 -2.81 -17.10 10.91
CA LEU A 215 -2.94 -18.03 12.03
C LEU A 215 -3.15 -19.47 11.57
N LEU A 216 -3.66 -19.68 10.35
CA LEU A 216 -3.88 -21.00 9.78
C LEU A 216 -2.57 -21.65 9.30
N ILE A 217 -1.50 -20.88 9.19
CA ILE A 217 -0.19 -21.37 8.78
C ILE A 217 0.61 -21.76 10.04
N PRO A 218 0.86 -23.06 10.27
CA PRO A 218 1.56 -23.52 11.47
C PRO A 218 2.97 -22.90 11.55
N GLY A 219 3.31 -22.32 12.70
CA GLY A 219 4.64 -21.74 12.94
C GLY A 219 4.91 -20.39 12.27
N ALA A 220 3.96 -19.82 11.53
CA ALA A 220 4.15 -18.50 10.92
C ALA A 220 4.24 -17.37 11.95
N ILE A 221 3.56 -17.53 13.09
CA ILE A 221 3.46 -16.51 14.13
C ILE A 221 3.66 -17.06 15.54
N SER A 222 4.43 -16.37 16.37
CA SER A 222 4.68 -16.77 17.76
C SER A 222 5.03 -15.59 18.66
N PRO A 223 4.45 -15.46 19.88
CA PRO A 223 3.31 -16.20 20.41
C PRO A 223 1.96 -15.67 19.86
N VAL A 224 1.09 -16.59 19.40
CA VAL A 224 -0.18 -16.25 18.73
C VAL A 224 -1.12 -15.44 19.61
N LEU A 225 -1.29 -15.86 20.87
CA LEU A 225 -2.27 -15.27 21.78
C LEU A 225 -1.93 -13.81 22.11
N MET A 226 -0.65 -13.53 22.37
CA MET A 226 -0.20 -12.18 22.71
C MET A 226 -0.25 -11.25 21.50
N TYR A 227 -0.01 -11.79 20.30
CA TYR A 227 -0.19 -11.04 19.05
C TYR A 227 -1.66 -10.64 18.84
N LEU A 228 -2.60 -11.55 19.06
CA LEU A 228 -4.03 -11.25 18.99
C LEU A 228 -4.45 -10.24 20.06
N LEU A 229 -3.91 -10.37 21.28
CA LEU A 229 -4.15 -9.44 22.36
C LEU A 229 -3.64 -8.03 22.00
N ALA A 230 -2.49 -7.90 21.34
CA ALA A 230 -1.98 -6.62 20.86
C ALA A 230 -2.91 -5.97 19.81
N ILE A 231 -3.45 -6.76 18.87
CA ILE A 231 -4.42 -6.28 17.88
C ILE A 231 -5.71 -5.81 18.56
N VAL A 232 -6.24 -6.62 19.47
CA VAL A 232 -7.46 -6.31 20.23
C VAL A 232 -7.28 -5.04 21.07
N ALA A 233 -6.15 -4.89 21.75
CA ALA A 233 -5.86 -3.72 22.58
C ALA A 233 -5.85 -2.42 21.77
N GLY A 234 -5.15 -2.37 20.62
CA GLY A 234 -5.14 -1.17 19.78
C GLY A 234 -6.47 -0.91 19.06
N THR A 235 -7.17 -1.98 18.66
CA THR A 235 -8.54 -1.89 18.10
C THR A 235 -9.51 -1.29 19.10
N LEU A 236 -9.44 -1.73 20.37
CA LEU A 236 -10.24 -1.19 21.46
C LEU A 236 -9.90 0.28 21.71
N LEU A 237 -8.61 0.62 21.81
CA LEU A 237 -8.18 2.01 22.01
C LEU A 237 -8.73 2.92 20.91
N ALA A 238 -8.49 2.58 19.64
CA ALA A 238 -8.93 3.40 18.51
C ALA A 238 -10.46 3.43 18.38
N GLY A 239 -11.14 2.29 18.55
CA GLY A 239 -12.60 2.19 18.43
C GLY A 239 -13.33 2.93 19.56
N VAL A 240 -12.84 2.84 20.80
CA VAL A 240 -13.38 3.58 21.94
C VAL A 240 -13.08 5.06 21.79
N ALA A 241 -11.85 5.46 21.47
CA ALA A 241 -11.50 6.86 21.21
C ALA A 241 -12.41 7.47 20.13
N MET A 242 -12.62 6.77 19.01
CA MET A 242 -13.56 7.18 17.97
C MET A 242 -14.99 7.30 18.48
N ARG A 243 -15.47 6.38 19.32
CA ARG A 243 -16.80 6.49 19.94
C ARG A 243 -16.94 7.77 20.78
N TRP A 244 -15.93 8.18 21.52
CA TRP A 244 -15.96 9.39 22.34
C TRP A 244 -15.91 10.66 21.49
N LEU A 245 -14.95 10.70 20.55
CA LEU A 245 -14.69 11.85 19.67
C LEU A 245 -15.78 12.07 18.63
N ASN A 246 -16.46 11.00 18.17
CA ASN A 246 -17.51 11.15 17.18
C ASN A 246 -18.71 11.90 17.80
N ALA A 247 -19.08 13.03 17.23
CA ALA A 247 -20.26 13.79 17.62
C ALA A 247 -21.50 13.10 17.02
N PRO A 248 -22.69 13.19 17.65
CA PRO A 248 -23.90 12.67 17.03
C PRO A 248 -24.09 13.32 15.66
N THR A 249 -24.23 12.52 14.60
CA THR A 249 -24.60 13.05 13.28
C THR A 249 -25.94 13.76 13.45
N ARG A 250 -25.94 15.10 13.41
CA ARG A 250 -27.16 15.87 13.22
C ARG A 250 -27.78 15.29 11.96
N ARG A 251 -28.97 14.69 12.06
CA ARG A 251 -29.76 14.23 10.90
C ARG A 251 -29.86 15.42 9.94
N ARG A 252 -28.95 15.53 8.97
CA ARG A 252 -29.20 16.31 7.78
C ARG A 252 -30.36 15.57 7.13
N ARG A 253 -31.58 16.09 7.33
CA ARG A 253 -32.74 15.67 6.54
C ARG A 253 -32.24 15.62 5.10
N ARG A 254 -32.20 14.42 4.49
CA ARG A 254 -32.15 14.34 3.04
C ARG A 254 -33.27 15.26 2.57
N LYS A 255 -32.95 16.33 1.83
CA LYS A 255 -33.97 16.94 0.98
C LYS A 255 -34.51 15.77 0.16
N PRO A 256 -35.84 15.57 0.11
CA PRO A 256 -36.40 14.61 -0.82
C PRO A 256 -35.78 14.91 -2.19
N GLU A 257 -35.25 13.89 -2.86
CA GLU A 257 -35.05 14.02 -4.31
C GLU A 257 -36.38 14.52 -4.87
N PRO A 258 -36.39 15.53 -5.76
CA PRO A 258 -37.62 15.95 -6.36
C PRO A 258 -38.24 14.70 -7.01
N HIS A 259 -39.41 14.30 -6.52
CA HIS A 259 -40.27 13.37 -7.20
C HIS A 259 -40.48 13.96 -8.60
N ILE A 260 -39.76 13.42 -9.59
CA ILE A 260 -40.11 13.64 -10.99
C ILE A 260 -41.47 12.96 -11.11
N GLY A 261 -42.51 13.78 -11.09
CA GLY A 261 -43.88 13.36 -11.23
C GLY A 261 -43.99 12.48 -12.47
N SER A 262 -44.46 11.26 -12.25
CA SER A 262 -45.02 10.38 -13.27
C SER A 262 -46.21 11.09 -13.91
N ASN A 263 -45.96 11.97 -14.90
CA ASN A 263 -46.95 12.32 -15.91
C ASN A 263 -46.30 12.99 -17.14
N LYS A 264 -45.55 12.23 -17.92
CA LYS A 264 -45.37 12.51 -19.34
C LYS A 264 -45.56 11.21 -20.11
N LYS A 265 -46.51 11.23 -21.06
CA LYS A 265 -46.76 10.14 -22.01
C LYS A 265 -45.43 9.68 -22.64
N PRO A 266 -45.24 8.37 -22.90
CA PRO A 266 -44.06 7.91 -23.61
C PRO A 266 -44.06 8.51 -25.03
N GLU A 267 -43.08 9.35 -25.29
CA GLU A 267 -42.72 9.81 -26.63
C GLU A 267 -42.15 8.60 -27.39
N PRO A 268 -42.59 8.32 -28.64
CA PRO A 268 -42.10 7.15 -29.35
C PRO A 268 -40.59 7.30 -29.63
N LEU A 269 -39.84 6.29 -29.18
CA LEU A 269 -38.40 6.15 -29.41
C LEU A 269 -38.11 6.20 -30.92
N ALA A 270 -37.47 7.27 -31.37
CA ALA A 270 -36.86 7.33 -32.69
C ALA A 270 -35.73 6.28 -32.78
N PRO A 271 -35.62 5.52 -33.88
CA PRO A 271 -34.63 4.46 -33.99
C PRO A 271 -33.22 5.05 -34.01
N VAL A 272 -32.37 4.62 -33.06
CA VAL A 272 -30.94 4.91 -33.04
C VAL A 272 -30.30 4.17 -34.21
N PHE A 273 -30.16 4.89 -35.32
CA PHE A 273 -29.41 4.43 -36.49
C PHE A 273 -27.91 4.45 -36.12
N LEU A 274 -27.31 3.27 -36.02
CA LEU A 274 -25.86 3.06 -35.98
C LEU A 274 -25.25 3.62 -37.27
N SER A 275 -24.55 4.74 -37.19
CA SER A 275 -23.64 5.18 -38.26
C SER A 275 -22.20 4.74 -37.95
N PRO A 276 -21.49 4.08 -38.89
CA PRO A 276 -20.10 3.69 -38.71
C PRO A 276 -19.19 4.90 -38.85
N ARG A 277 -18.28 5.11 -37.88
CA ARG A 277 -17.22 6.12 -37.98
C ARG A 277 -16.20 5.69 -39.06
N PRO A 278 -15.88 6.53 -40.06
CA PRO A 278 -14.80 6.21 -40.98
C PRO A 278 -13.43 6.55 -40.37
N ALA A 279 -12.46 5.70 -40.67
CA ALA A 279 -11.04 5.89 -40.42
C ALA A 279 -10.38 6.46 -41.68
N THR A 280 -9.66 7.59 -41.58
CA THR A 280 -8.58 8.06 -42.48
C THR A 280 -7.89 9.24 -41.77
N ALA A 281 -6.58 9.29 -41.47
CA ALA A 281 -5.38 9.23 -42.30
C ALA A 281 -5.23 10.42 -43.28
N GLY A 282 -4.29 11.33 -43.00
CA GLY A 282 -3.39 11.89 -44.01
C GLY A 282 -3.59 13.35 -44.49
N LEU A 283 -2.55 14.15 -44.26
CA LEU A 283 -1.96 15.21 -45.11
C LEU A 283 -2.60 16.63 -45.26
N SER A 284 -1.81 17.60 -44.76
CA SER A 284 -1.19 18.72 -45.50
C SER A 284 -2.06 19.68 -46.33
N ALA A 285 -2.16 20.94 -45.89
CA ALA A 285 -1.73 22.15 -46.65
C ALA A 285 -2.16 23.45 -45.93
N ARG A 286 -1.21 24.23 -45.40
CA ARG A 286 -1.41 25.66 -45.14
C ARG A 286 -0.65 26.45 -46.22
N ARG A 287 -1.42 27.20 -47.02
CA ARG A 287 -0.98 28.11 -48.07
C ARG A 287 -0.30 29.35 -47.47
N SER A 288 0.88 29.67 -47.99
CA SER A 288 1.52 30.99 -47.97
C SER A 288 0.97 31.86 -49.11
N LEU A 289 0.63 33.11 -48.81
CA LEU A 289 0.21 34.15 -49.78
C LEU A 289 1.43 34.76 -50.49
N PRO A 290 1.35 35.13 -51.78
CA PRO A 290 2.36 35.97 -52.44
C PRO A 290 1.96 37.47 -52.42
N PRO A 291 2.94 38.40 -52.43
CA PRO A 291 2.69 39.83 -52.56
C PRO A 291 2.55 40.28 -54.03
N ARG A 292 1.74 41.32 -54.24
CA ARG A 292 1.53 42.03 -55.50
C ARG A 292 2.70 43.02 -55.77
N TYR A 293 3.16 43.10 -57.01
CA TYR A 293 4.01 44.17 -57.54
C TYR A 293 3.21 45.45 -57.83
N PRO A 294 3.90 46.60 -57.89
CA PRO A 294 3.72 47.49 -59.04
C PRO A 294 5.06 47.96 -59.67
N ASP A 295 4.96 48.20 -60.98
CA ASP A 295 5.82 48.93 -61.95
C ASP A 295 7.30 48.54 -62.14
#